data_AF-A0A4Q4CTL2-F1
#
_entry.id   AF-A0A4Q4CTL2-F1
#
_cell.length_a   1.000
_cell.length_b   1.000
_cell.length_c   1.000
_cell.angle_alpha   90.00
_cell.angle_beta   90.00
_cell.angle_gamma   90.00
#
_symmetry.space_group_name_H-M   'P 1'
#
loop_
_entity.id
_entity.type
_entity.pdbx_description
1 polymer ?
#
loop_
_entity_poly.entity_id
_entity_poly.type
_entity_poly.pdbx_seq_one_letter_code
_entity_poly.pdbx_strand_id
1 'polypeptide(L)'
;MRADAALLAAGTGAFAAMLQFAGALKSLPGLAALPLDLTLLAALLLLPSLTLLLLARDWEVGRGLALPLLGVAGLLVWLVLAGTWSGSRLVLAEKLPQVVLMGPAMLLAGLLV
;
A
#
# COMPACT_ATOMS: atom_id res chain seq x y z
N MET A 1 26.03 -6.52 6.54
CA MET A 1 25.33 -5.61 5.61
C MET A 1 24.18 -6.26 4.85
N ARG A 2 24.33 -7.36 4.07
CA ARG A 2 23.17 -7.98 3.39
C ARG A 2 22.11 -8.58 4.34
N ALA A 3 22.52 -9.19 5.44
CA ALA A 3 21.60 -9.74 6.44
C ALA A 3 20.78 -8.64 7.15
N ASP A 4 21.41 -7.50 7.42
CA ASP A 4 20.76 -6.35 8.09
C ASP A 4 19.65 -5.74 7.21
N ALA A 5 19.90 -5.64 5.90
CA ALA A 5 18.91 -5.16 4.94
C ALA A 5 17.73 -6.13 4.75
N ALA A 6 17.98 -7.45 4.75
CA ALA A 6 16.92 -8.45 4.67
C ALA A 6 16.03 -8.44 5.93
N LEU A 7 16.62 -8.26 7.11
CA LEU A 7 15.88 -8.13 8.36
C LEU A 7 15.04 -6.84 8.38
N LEU A 8 15.60 -5.73 7.89
CA LEU A 8 14.89 -4.46 7.73
C LEU A 8 13.69 -4.59 6.78
N ALA A 9 13.87 -5.28 5.63
CA ALA A 9 12.80 -5.55 4.68
C ALA A 9 11.68 -6.40 5.32
N ALA A 10 12.03 -7.53 5.94
CA ALA A 10 11.06 -8.38 6.62
C ALA A 10 10.29 -7.65 7.72
N GLY A 11 10.97 -6.84 8.55
CA GLY A 11 10.34 -6.01 9.57
C GLY A 11 9.39 -4.96 8.99
N THR A 12 9.79 -4.32 7.88
CA THR A 12 8.95 -3.35 7.17
C THR A 12 7.69 -4.02 6.61
N GLY A 13 7.83 -5.23 6.06
CA GLY A 13 6.70 -6.04 5.62
C GLY A 13 5.73 -6.40 6.75
N ALA A 14 6.25 -6.70 7.93
CA ALA A 14 5.42 -6.94 9.11
C ALA A 14 4.62 -5.70 9.52
N PHE A 15 5.22 -4.49 9.47
CA PHE A 15 4.50 -3.24 9.73
C PHE A 15 3.43 -2.96 8.67
N ALA A 16 3.70 -3.26 7.39
CA ALA A 16 2.72 -3.13 6.32
C ALA A 16 1.52 -4.07 6.53
N ALA A 17 1.79 -5.33 6.90
CA ALA A 17 0.75 -6.29 7.24
C ALA A 17 -0.06 -5.83 8.46
N MET A 18 0.62 -5.32 9.50
CA MET A 18 -0.04 -4.78 10.69
C MET A 18 -0.97 -3.61 10.35
N LEU A 19 -0.55 -2.70 9.47
CA LEU A 19 -1.38 -1.58 9.00
C LEU A 19 -2.64 -2.09 8.29
N GLN A 20 -2.50 -3.08 7.41
CA GLN A 20 -3.63 -3.69 6.69
C GLN A 20 -4.64 -4.33 7.66
N PHE A 21 -4.15 -5.12 8.63
CA PHE A 21 -5.01 -5.75 9.62
C PHE A 21 -5.64 -4.74 10.58
N ALA A 22 -4.90 -3.73 11.02
CA ALA A 22 -5.41 -2.65 11.86
C ALA A 22 -6.54 -1.88 11.15
N GLY A 23 -6.42 -1.66 9.84
CA GLY A 23 -7.48 -1.06 9.02
C GLY A 23 -8.73 -1.94 8.98
N ALA A 24 -8.57 -3.25 8.78
CA ALA A 24 -9.68 -4.21 8.80
C ALA A 24 -10.35 -4.32 10.17
N LEU A 25 -9.58 -4.22 11.26
CA LEU A 25 -10.11 -4.25 12.63
C LEU A 25 -10.97 -3.00 12.95
N LYS A 26 -10.80 -1.89 12.21
CA LYS A 26 -11.51 -0.62 12.44
C LYS A 26 -13.02 -0.73 12.21
N SER A 27 -13.48 -1.72 11.45
CA SER A 27 -14.91 -1.99 11.24
C SER A 27 -15.57 -2.80 12.37
N LEU A 28 -14.83 -3.26 13.38
CA LEU A 28 -15.38 -4.03 14.49
C LEU A 28 -15.89 -3.13 15.62
N PRO A 29 -17.15 -3.31 16.07
CA PRO A 29 -17.69 -2.56 17.21
C PRO A 29 -16.91 -2.92 18.49
N GLY A 30 -16.40 -1.91 19.19
CA GLY A 30 -15.59 -2.05 20.41
C GLY A 30 -14.10 -1.68 20.23
N LEU A 31 -13.52 -1.96 19.06
CA LEU A 31 -12.12 -1.59 18.77
C LEU A 31 -11.99 -0.14 18.29
N ALA A 32 -13.03 0.42 17.67
CA ALA A 32 -13.08 1.84 17.28
C ALA A 32 -13.05 2.80 18.48
N ALA A 33 -13.32 2.32 19.71
CA ALA A 33 -13.31 3.10 20.93
C ALA A 33 -11.99 3.01 21.73
N LEU A 34 -10.97 2.32 21.19
CA LEU A 34 -9.65 2.29 21.83
C LEU A 34 -9.06 3.71 21.94
N PRO A 35 -8.38 4.03 23.04
CA PRO A 35 -7.75 5.35 23.23
C PRO A 35 -6.57 5.57 22.27
N LEU A 36 -6.05 4.50 21.65
CA LEU A 36 -4.94 4.54 20.72
C LEU A 36 -5.37 3.97 19.37
N ASP A 37 -5.13 4.72 18.30
CA ASP A 37 -5.37 4.27 16.94
C ASP A 37 -4.24 3.37 16.44
N LEU A 38 -4.52 2.07 16.36
CA LEU A 38 -3.57 1.06 15.87
C LEU A 38 -3.15 1.30 14.41
N THR A 39 -4.01 1.90 13.59
CA THR A 39 -3.66 2.24 12.20
C THR A 39 -2.64 3.37 12.16
N LEU A 40 -2.79 4.36 13.04
CA LEU A 40 -1.83 5.45 13.16
C LEU A 40 -0.48 4.93 13.64
N LEU A 41 -0.47 4.06 14.66
CA LEU A 41 0.76 3.47 15.19
C LEU A 41 1.50 2.65 14.13
N ALA A 42 0.79 1.79 13.40
CA ALA A 42 1.37 1.00 12.32
C ALA A 42 1.92 1.87 11.19
N ALA A 43 1.21 2.96 10.81
CA ALA A 43 1.70 3.91 9.82
C ALA A 43 2.96 4.66 10.29
N LEU A 44 3.04 5.02 11.57
CA LEU A 44 4.18 5.70 12.16
C LEU A 44 5.45 4.84 12.17
N LEU A 45 5.31 3.52 12.24
CA LEU A 45 6.42 2.55 12.16
C LEU A 45 6.78 2.23 10.69
N LEU A 46 5.77 2.15 9.82
CA LEU A 46 5.95 1.80 8.42
C LEU A 46 6.66 2.90 7.60
N LEU A 47 6.24 4.16 7.76
CA LEU A 47 6.82 5.28 7.01
C LEU A 47 8.35 5.42 7.18
N PRO A 48 8.90 5.51 8.41
CA PRO A 48 10.34 5.63 8.59
C PRO A 48 11.09 4.37 8.13
N SER A 49 10.52 3.16 8.32
CA SER A 49 11.17 1.93 7.87
C SER A 49 11.24 1.83 6.33
N LEU A 50 10.20 2.26 5.61
CA LEU A 50 10.24 2.42 4.16
C LEU A 50 11.30 3.43 3.72
N THR A 51 11.44 4.57 4.40
CA THR A 51 12.49 5.56 4.06
C THR A 51 13.90 5.01 4.26
N LEU A 52 14.13 4.23 5.32
CA LEU A 52 15.41 3.59 5.58
C LEU A 52 15.74 2.54 4.51
N LEU A 53 14.77 1.71 4.10
CA LEU A 53 14.94 0.78 3.00
C LEU A 53 15.35 1.54 1.74
N LEU A 54 14.60 2.59 1.39
CA LEU A 54 14.80 3.37 0.18
C LEU A 54 16.23 3.94 0.08
N LEU A 55 16.80 4.35 1.22
CA LEU A 55 18.17 4.87 1.32
C LEU A 55 19.25 3.78 1.38
N ALA A 56 18.93 2.57 1.83
CA ALA A 56 19.92 1.54 2.13
C ALA A 56 20.22 0.57 0.96
N ARG A 57 19.49 0.64 -0.15
CA ARG A 57 19.56 -0.36 -1.23
C ARG A 57 19.87 0.22 -2.61
N ASP A 58 20.66 -0.52 -3.37
CA ASP A 58 20.75 -0.36 -4.83
C ASP A 58 19.56 -1.10 -5.46
N TRP A 59 18.60 -0.34 -5.95
CA TRP A 59 17.33 -0.87 -6.46
C TRP A 59 17.44 -1.26 -7.93
N GLU A 60 17.25 -2.54 -8.22
CA GLU A 60 17.08 -3.04 -9.58
C GLU A 60 15.69 -3.65 -9.74
N VAL A 61 14.94 -3.15 -10.72
CA VAL A 61 13.65 -3.74 -11.08
C VAL A 61 13.91 -4.89 -12.04
N GLY A 62 13.73 -6.12 -11.56
CA GLY A 62 13.88 -7.31 -12.38
C GLY A 62 12.85 -7.36 -13.51
N ARG A 63 13.26 -7.83 -14.70
CA ARG A 63 12.38 -7.95 -15.88
C ARG A 63 11.13 -8.82 -15.64
N GLY A 64 11.19 -9.76 -14.70
CA GLY A 64 10.05 -10.60 -14.31
C GLY A 64 8.86 -9.82 -13.74
N LEU A 65 9.07 -8.59 -13.28
CA LEU A 65 8.02 -7.71 -12.77
C LEU A 65 7.26 -6.96 -13.89
N ALA A 66 7.76 -6.98 -15.13
CA ALA A 66 7.16 -6.21 -16.22
C ALA A 66 5.70 -6.61 -16.47
N LEU A 67 5.39 -7.91 -16.52
CA LEU A 67 4.03 -8.40 -16.77
C LEU A 67 3.08 -8.08 -15.60
N PRO A 68 3.43 -8.33 -14.32
CA PRO A 68 2.64 -7.84 -13.18
C PRO A 68 2.39 -6.34 -13.20
N LEU A 69 3.42 -5.52 -13.47
CA LEU A 69 3.28 -4.06 -13.53
C LEU A 69 2.34 -3.61 -14.65
N LEU A 70 2.43 -4.23 -15.84
CA LEU A 70 1.50 -3.98 -16.93
C LEU A 70 0.06 -4.38 -16.56
N GLY A 71 -0.12 -5.49 -15.85
CA GLY A 71 -1.43 -5.90 -15.34
C GLY A 71 -2.04 -4.88 -14.38
N VAL A 72 -1.24 -4.36 -13.44
CA VAL A 72 -1.68 -3.31 -12.50
C VAL A 72 -2.03 -2.02 -13.25
N ALA A 73 -1.16 -1.57 -14.17
CA ALA A 73 -1.41 -0.38 -14.97
C ALA A 73 -2.68 -0.53 -15.83
N GLY A 74 -2.87 -1.68 -16.48
CA GLY A 74 -4.06 -2.01 -17.25
C GLY A 74 -5.33 -1.99 -16.40
N LEU A 75 -5.26 -2.51 -15.17
CA LEU A 75 -6.38 -2.49 -14.22
C LEU A 75 -6.75 -1.07 -13.78
N LEU A 76 -5.76 -0.20 -13.55
CA LEU A 76 -6.01 1.22 -13.25
C LEU A 76 -6.64 1.95 -14.42
N VAL A 77 -6.13 1.75 -15.65
CA VAL A 77 -6.73 2.32 -16.86
C VAL A 77 -8.16 1.83 -17.03
N TRP A 78 -8.40 0.53 -16.85
CA TRP A 78 -9.73 -0.05 -16.91
C TRP A 78 -10.68 0.57 -15.88
N LEU A 79 -10.24 0.77 -14.64
CA LEU A 79 -11.03 1.41 -13.58
C LEU A 79 -11.46 2.83 -13.97
N VAL A 80 -10.54 3.62 -14.54
CA VAL A 80 -10.85 4.97 -15.01
C VAL A 80 -11.89 4.94 -16.13
N LEU A 81 -11.71 4.05 -17.12
CA LEU A 81 -12.65 3.88 -18.23
C LEU A 81 -14.02 3.41 -17.73
N ALA A 82 -14.06 2.37 -16.90
CA ALA A 82 -15.27 1.84 -16.29
C ALA A 82 -16.02 2.90 -15.47
N GLY A 83 -15.28 3.83 -14.88
CA GLY A 83 -15.84 4.98 -14.17
C GLY A 83 -16.70 5.90 -15.04
N THR A 84 -16.40 6.01 -16.33
CA THR A 84 -17.10 6.93 -17.24
C THR A 84 -18.51 6.48 -17.61
N TRP A 85 -18.77 5.16 -17.63
CA TRP A 85 -20.07 4.58 -17.96
C TRP A 85 -20.78 3.91 -16.78
N SER A 86 -20.21 3.98 -15.57
CA SER A 86 -20.82 3.41 -14.37
C SER A 86 -22.08 4.18 -13.94
N GLY A 87 -23.11 3.45 -13.52
CA GLY A 87 -24.34 4.03 -12.95
C GLY A 87 -24.13 4.67 -11.57
N SER A 88 -23.07 4.29 -10.84
CA SER A 88 -22.77 4.76 -9.49
C SER A 88 -21.84 5.98 -9.49
N ARG A 89 -22.18 7.01 -10.28
CA ARG A 89 -21.30 8.18 -10.52
C ARG A 89 -20.83 8.88 -9.24
N LEU A 90 -21.70 9.00 -8.24
CA LEU A 90 -21.37 9.67 -6.96
C LEU A 90 -20.30 8.91 -6.17
N VAL A 91 -20.50 7.61 -5.95
CA VAL A 91 -19.55 6.76 -5.23
C VAL A 91 -18.21 6.73 -5.97
N LEU A 92 -18.25 6.67 -7.29
CA LEU A 92 -17.07 6.54 -8.11
C LEU A 92 -16.27 7.84 -8.18
N ALA A 93 -16.93 9.01 -8.21
CA ALA A 93 -16.27 10.31 -8.09
C ALA A 93 -15.52 10.45 -6.76
N GLU A 94 -16.02 9.84 -5.68
CA GLU A 94 -15.37 9.87 -4.37
C GLU A 94 -14.20 8.87 -4.26
N LYS A 95 -14.37 7.65 -4.78
CA LYS A 95 -13.41 6.54 -4.58
C LYS A 95 -12.34 6.44 -5.66
N LEU A 96 -12.64 6.83 -6.90
CA LEU A 96 -11.69 6.70 -8.01
C LEU A 96 -10.40 7.51 -7.79
N PRO A 97 -10.44 8.79 -7.34
CA PRO A 97 -9.21 9.54 -7.07
C PRO A 97 -8.36 8.87 -5.98
N GLN A 98 -9.01 8.30 -4.96
CA GLN A 98 -8.34 7.60 -3.87
C GLN A 98 -7.58 6.38 -4.41
N VAL A 99 -8.22 5.55 -5.25
CA VAL A 99 -7.61 4.36 -5.83
C VAL A 99 -6.51 4.70 -6.83
N VAL A 100 -6.72 5.71 -7.69
CA VAL A 100 -5.75 6.11 -8.73
C VAL A 100 -4.49 6.74 -8.11
N LEU A 101 -4.62 7.44 -6.98
CA LEU A 101 -3.47 8.02 -6.27
C LEU A 101 -2.81 7.02 -5.31
N MET A 102 -3.60 6.32 -4.49
CA MET A 102 -3.04 5.41 -3.48
C MET A 102 -2.55 4.09 -4.08
N GLY A 103 -3.20 3.57 -5.12
CA GLY A 103 -2.83 2.29 -5.74
C GLY A 103 -1.37 2.24 -6.19
N PRO A 104 -0.89 3.20 -6.99
CA PRO A 104 0.52 3.28 -7.38
C PRO A 104 1.47 3.46 -6.18
N ALA A 105 1.10 4.29 -5.20
CA ALA A 105 1.92 4.50 -4.01
C ALA A 105 2.06 3.21 -3.18
N MET A 106 0.97 2.46 -3.01
CA MET A 106 0.96 1.17 -2.31
C MET A 106 1.75 0.11 -3.07
N LEU A 107 1.65 0.07 -4.39
CA LEU A 107 2.45 -0.83 -5.23
C LEU A 107 3.94 -0.55 -5.05
N LEU A 108 4.34 0.73 -5.12
CA LEU A 108 5.73 1.13 -4.91
C LEU A 108 6.22 0.75 -3.51
N ALA A 109 5.41 0.97 -2.48
CA ALA A 109 5.73 0.54 -1.12
C ALA A 109 5.91 -0.99 -1.02
N GLY A 110 5.08 -1.77 -1.72
CA GLY A 110 5.20 -3.22 -1.78
C GLY A 110 6.44 -3.71 -2.55
N LEU A 111 6.92 -2.97 -3.55
CA LEU A 111 8.16 -3.29 -4.26
C LEU A 111 9.42 -3.01 -3.43
N LEU A 112 9.32 -2.20 -2.38
CA LEU A 112 10.44 -1.89 -1.48
C LEU A 112 10.71 -3.02 -0.47
N VAL A 113 9.73 -3.87 -0.20
CA VAL A 113 9.75 -4.92 0.83
C VAL A 113 9.99 -6.28 0.20
#